data_AF-D6Z1P0-F1
#
_entry.id   AF-D6Z1P0-F1
#
_cell.length_a   1.000
_cell.length_b   1.000
_cell.length_c   1.000
_cell.angle_alpha   90.00
_cell.angle_beta   90.00
_cell.angle_gamma   90.00
#
_symmetry.space_group_name_H-M   'P 1'
#
loop_
_entity.id
_entity.type
_entity.pdbx_description
1 polymer ?
#
loop_
_entity_poly.entity_id
_entity_poly.type
_entity_poly.pdbx_seq_one_letter_code
_entity_poly.pdbx_strand_id
1 'polypeptide(L)'
;MKKQIRINKQLWKPLLAAAVIVGSGYLLADQATAQVSGECVNCHTMHGSFEGESMAYDESEAVYPALTRGDCLGCHSSDGTPLNPDNYAPAIYHAGEPMGETAAGSFYWVTQDDRKGHNVVGVVDADQDISTAPGGMMMGQVTCATATGCHGDPQTLPDAGNFASISGQHHAERYDENNRVKTGESMRMLRGEVDGYRGMMWEAVPQVENRNVYYAVHRESAGDSTERTISNMCATCHGDFHSGDKITENGMSSPWLRHPTDLDMAQLGGEYENYEFTFEAPVGSSQMDSYAVAKDTSQSAVVTCLSCHRAHASEYDSMLRFDYSGIKAHEGAEATGCTHCHTSKS
;
A
#
# COMPACT_ATOMS: atom_id res chain seq x y z
N MET A 1 35.99 -67.02 -46.34
CA MET A 1 34.96 -66.26 -47.08
C MET A 1 34.29 -65.28 -46.12
N LYS A 2 34.63 -63.99 -46.21
CA LYS A 2 34.10 -62.91 -45.36
C LYS A 2 32.65 -62.61 -45.74
N LYS A 3 31.68 -62.90 -44.86
CA LYS A 3 30.30 -62.41 -45.03
C LYS A 3 30.24 -60.97 -44.55
N GLN A 4 30.07 -60.04 -45.49
CA GLN A 4 29.74 -58.65 -45.22
C GLN A 4 28.34 -58.56 -44.59
N ILE A 5 28.27 -58.01 -43.38
CA ILE A 5 27.02 -57.55 -42.79
C ILE A 5 26.74 -56.17 -43.37
N ARG A 6 25.74 -56.07 -44.26
CA ARG A 6 25.21 -54.80 -44.75
C ARG A 6 24.42 -54.13 -43.61
N ILE A 7 24.96 -53.04 -43.06
CA ILE A 7 24.24 -52.17 -42.13
C ILE A 7 23.33 -51.27 -42.97
N ASN A 8 22.02 -51.46 -42.81
CA ASN A 8 20.99 -50.71 -43.52
C ASN A 8 20.87 -49.29 -42.93
N LYS A 9 21.20 -48.26 -43.73
CA LYS A 9 21.16 -46.83 -43.37
C LYS A 9 19.71 -46.28 -43.37
N GLN A 10 18.83 -46.82 -42.55
CA GLN A 10 17.43 -46.39 -42.52
C GLN A 10 16.79 -46.32 -41.12
N LEU A 11 17.59 -46.17 -40.05
CA LEU A 11 17.08 -46.12 -38.67
C LEU A 11 17.48 -44.86 -37.89
N TRP A 12 17.79 -43.75 -38.57
CA TRP A 12 18.30 -42.52 -37.94
C TRP A 12 17.35 -41.30 -38.03
N LYS A 13 16.04 -41.52 -38.15
CA LYS A 13 15.00 -40.49 -37.98
C LYS A 13 13.73 -41.19 -37.49
N PRO A 14 13.47 -41.25 -36.16
CA PRO A 14 12.79 -40.14 -35.50
C PRO A 14 13.11 -40.05 -33.98
N LEU A 15 14.36 -39.75 -33.60
CA LEU A 15 14.71 -39.47 -32.19
C LEU A 15 14.93 -37.97 -31.89
N LEU A 16 14.82 -37.11 -32.91
CA LEU A 16 14.99 -35.66 -32.79
C LEU A 16 13.67 -34.87 -32.70
N ALA A 17 12.52 -35.53 -32.87
CA ALA A 17 11.21 -34.87 -32.76
C ALA A 17 10.60 -34.97 -31.34
N ALA A 18 11.10 -35.87 -30.48
CA ALA A 18 10.60 -36.05 -29.12
C ALA A 18 11.34 -35.16 -28.08
N ALA A 19 12.49 -34.59 -28.43
CA ALA A 19 13.29 -33.76 -27.51
C ALA A 19 12.96 -32.25 -27.59
N VAL A 20 12.16 -31.82 -28.58
CA VAL A 20 11.80 -30.41 -28.79
C VAL A 20 10.39 -30.08 -28.27
N ILE A 21 9.59 -31.09 -27.91
CA ILE A 21 8.22 -30.89 -27.38
C ILE A 21 8.18 -31.01 -25.83
N VAL A 22 9.22 -31.53 -25.19
CA VAL A 22 9.31 -31.62 -23.72
C VAL A 22 10.01 -30.39 -23.10
N GLY A 23 10.62 -29.52 -23.92
CA GLY A 23 11.36 -28.33 -23.46
C GLY A 23 10.59 -27.00 -23.54
N SER A 24 9.38 -26.98 -24.10
CA SER A 24 8.58 -25.77 -24.34
C SER A 24 7.35 -25.67 -23.42
N GLY A 25 7.24 -26.56 -22.44
CA GLY A 25 6.21 -26.58 -21.41
C GLY A 25 6.63 -26.01 -20.06
N TYR A 26 7.76 -25.28 -19.99
CA TYR A 26 7.91 -24.26 -18.95
C TYR A 26 7.01 -23.09 -19.34
N LEU A 27 5.70 -23.35 -19.19
CA LEU A 27 4.73 -22.32 -18.93
C LEU A 27 5.36 -21.48 -17.82
N LEU A 28 5.62 -20.21 -18.14
CA LEU A 28 5.61 -19.16 -17.15
C LEU A 28 4.24 -19.28 -16.50
N ALA A 29 4.15 -20.10 -15.45
CA ALA A 29 3.09 -19.96 -14.49
C ALA A 29 3.32 -18.55 -13.96
N ASP A 30 2.52 -17.62 -14.46
CA ASP A 30 2.26 -16.40 -13.74
C ASP A 30 1.76 -16.90 -12.38
N GLN A 31 2.64 -16.86 -11.38
CA GLN A 31 2.30 -17.31 -10.05
C GLN A 31 1.27 -16.30 -9.57
N ALA A 32 -0.01 -16.64 -9.75
CA ALA A 32 -1.12 -16.01 -9.08
C ALA A 32 -0.81 -16.11 -7.59
N THR A 33 -0.21 -15.05 -7.05
CA THR A 33 0.19 -14.97 -5.66
C THR A 33 -0.99 -14.37 -4.94
N ALA A 34 -1.72 -15.21 -4.21
CA ALA A 34 -2.70 -14.72 -3.25
C ALA A 34 -2.02 -13.71 -2.32
N GLN A 35 -2.72 -12.62 -2.01
CA GLN A 35 -2.16 -11.56 -1.17
C GLN A 35 -1.84 -12.05 0.25
N VAL A 36 -2.50 -13.13 0.66
CA VAL A 36 -2.21 -13.91 1.87
C VAL A 36 -1.83 -15.33 1.44
N SER A 37 -0.69 -15.83 1.92
CA SER A 37 -0.21 -17.19 1.67
C SER A 37 0.33 -17.81 2.96
N GLY A 38 0.31 -19.14 3.05
CA GLY A 38 0.70 -19.88 4.25
C GLY A 38 -0.36 -20.89 4.67
N GLU A 39 -0.17 -21.49 5.84
CA GLU A 39 -1.12 -22.45 6.38
C GLU A 39 -2.35 -21.72 6.92
N CYS A 40 -3.56 -22.17 6.55
CA CYS A 40 -4.81 -21.53 7.01
C CYS A 40 -4.90 -21.44 8.54
N VAL A 41 -4.32 -22.40 9.27
CA VAL A 41 -4.31 -22.44 10.74
C VAL A 41 -3.53 -21.27 11.37
N ASN A 42 -2.66 -20.62 10.60
CA ASN A 42 -1.97 -19.44 11.08
C ASN A 42 -3.00 -18.33 11.33
N CYS A 43 -3.98 -18.13 10.44
CA CYS A 43 -4.96 -17.05 10.57
C CYS A 43 -6.36 -17.51 11.03
N HIS A 44 -6.71 -18.78 10.82
CA HIS A 44 -8.04 -19.33 11.04
C HIS A 44 -8.08 -20.43 12.09
N THR A 45 -9.25 -20.61 12.68
CA THR A 45 -9.61 -21.70 13.58
C THR A 45 -10.96 -22.25 13.20
N MET A 46 -11.13 -23.58 13.17
CA MET A 46 -12.44 -24.16 12.85
C MET A 46 -13.42 -24.13 14.02
N HIS A 47 -12.91 -24.05 15.25
CA HIS A 47 -13.72 -24.24 16.47
C HIS A 47 -13.51 -23.15 17.52
N GLY A 48 -12.60 -22.19 17.29
CA GLY A 48 -12.16 -21.27 18.35
C GLY A 48 -11.27 -21.92 19.40
N SER A 49 -11.07 -23.24 19.34
CA SER A 49 -10.32 -24.01 20.34
C SER A 49 -9.53 -25.16 19.72
N PHE A 50 -8.39 -25.49 20.34
CA PHE A 50 -7.61 -26.71 20.06
C PHE A 50 -7.27 -27.40 21.38
N GLU A 51 -7.63 -28.68 21.52
CA GLU A 51 -7.47 -29.46 22.76
C GLU A 51 -8.14 -28.85 24.02
N GLY A 52 -9.15 -28.00 23.82
CA GLY A 52 -9.89 -27.34 24.90
C GLY A 52 -9.34 -25.96 25.29
N GLU A 53 -8.21 -25.56 24.71
CA GLU A 53 -7.63 -24.23 24.88
C GLU A 53 -8.04 -23.29 23.74
N SER A 54 -8.10 -21.99 24.02
CA SER A 54 -8.41 -20.99 23.01
C SER A 54 -7.37 -21.00 21.88
N MET A 55 -7.84 -20.78 20.64
CA MET A 55 -6.98 -20.52 19.49
C MET A 55 -6.85 -19.03 19.15
N ALA A 56 -7.51 -18.14 19.90
CA ALA A 56 -7.38 -16.72 19.69
C ALA A 56 -5.96 -16.23 20.00
N TYR A 57 -5.46 -15.24 19.25
CA TYR A 57 -4.15 -14.65 19.50
C TYR A 57 -4.05 -13.90 20.82
N ASP A 58 -5.17 -13.36 21.30
CA ASP A 58 -5.28 -12.69 22.58
C ASP A 58 -5.68 -13.64 23.73
N GLU A 59 -5.65 -14.95 23.47
CA GLU A 59 -6.04 -16.02 24.41
C GLU A 59 -7.51 -15.95 24.88
N SER A 60 -8.32 -15.06 24.31
CA SER A 60 -9.73 -14.91 24.69
C SER A 60 -10.58 -16.09 24.21
N GLU A 61 -11.72 -16.35 24.87
CA GLU A 61 -12.72 -17.31 24.40
C GLU A 61 -13.61 -16.74 23.27
N ALA A 62 -13.22 -15.61 22.67
CA ALA A 62 -14.01 -14.93 21.65
C ALA A 62 -14.03 -15.71 20.33
N VAL A 63 -15.17 -15.67 19.66
CA VAL A 63 -15.30 -16.17 18.28
C VAL A 63 -15.25 -14.98 17.34
N TYR A 64 -14.20 -14.93 16.53
CA TYR A 64 -14.03 -13.85 15.56
C TYR A 64 -14.78 -14.12 14.25
N PRO A 65 -15.19 -13.07 13.52
CA PRO A 65 -15.81 -13.19 12.21
C PRO A 65 -14.97 -14.05 11.24
N ALA A 66 -15.64 -14.76 10.33
CA ALA A 66 -14.99 -15.61 9.32
C ALA A 66 -14.01 -16.64 9.90
N LEU A 67 -14.23 -17.09 11.14
CA LEU A 67 -13.43 -18.13 11.79
C LEU A 67 -11.94 -17.75 11.89
N THR A 68 -11.63 -16.46 12.04
CA THR A 68 -10.27 -16.01 12.26
C THR A 68 -9.83 -16.23 13.71
N ARG A 69 -8.52 -16.21 13.95
CA ARG A 69 -7.91 -16.29 15.29
C ARG A 69 -7.79 -14.93 15.97
N GLY A 70 -8.25 -13.87 15.33
CA GLY A 70 -8.22 -12.51 15.85
C GLY A 70 -8.94 -11.56 14.92
N ASP A 71 -9.08 -10.31 15.37
CA ASP A 71 -9.51 -9.19 14.54
C ASP A 71 -8.33 -8.60 13.75
N CYS A 72 -8.49 -7.37 13.24
CA CYS A 72 -7.43 -6.67 12.53
C CYS A 72 -6.14 -6.60 13.35
N LEU A 73 -6.22 -6.21 14.63
CA LEU A 73 -5.05 -6.03 15.47
C LEU A 73 -4.50 -7.37 15.95
N GLY A 74 -5.34 -8.38 16.18
CA GLY A 74 -4.87 -9.73 16.50
C GLY A 74 -3.92 -10.28 15.43
N CYS A 75 -4.21 -10.04 14.15
CA CYS A 75 -3.36 -10.48 13.05
C CYS A 75 -2.23 -9.50 12.70
N HIS A 76 -2.49 -8.19 12.74
CA HIS A 76 -1.59 -7.14 12.24
C HIS A 76 -0.82 -6.41 13.34
N SER A 77 -0.60 -7.06 14.48
CA SER A 77 0.26 -6.54 15.55
C SER A 77 1.54 -7.34 15.71
N SER A 78 2.56 -6.72 16.28
CA SER A 78 3.81 -7.40 16.65
C SER A 78 4.47 -6.72 17.85
N ASP A 79 5.52 -7.35 18.37
CA ASP A 79 6.38 -6.76 19.41
C ASP A 79 7.64 -6.15 18.77
N GLY A 80 7.45 -5.01 18.11
CA GLY A 80 8.54 -4.20 17.52
C GLY A 80 9.02 -4.62 16.12
N THR A 81 8.58 -5.78 15.60
CA THR A 81 8.97 -6.26 14.25
C THR A 81 7.99 -5.82 13.17
N PRO A 82 8.44 -5.42 11.96
CA PRO A 82 7.54 -4.89 10.92
C PRO A 82 6.58 -5.94 10.32
N LEU A 83 6.77 -7.22 10.63
CA LEU A 83 5.87 -8.32 10.30
C LEU A 83 5.51 -9.06 11.59
N ASN A 84 4.29 -9.57 11.68
CA ASN A 84 3.89 -10.47 12.75
C ASN A 84 4.63 -11.82 12.59
N PRO A 85 5.28 -12.36 13.65
CA PRO A 85 6.09 -13.57 13.54
C PRO A 85 5.28 -14.87 13.36
N ASP A 86 4.01 -14.89 13.78
CA ASP A 86 3.16 -16.08 13.74
C ASP A 86 2.47 -16.28 12.39
N ASN A 87 2.12 -15.18 11.72
CA ASN A 87 1.34 -15.21 10.48
C ASN A 87 1.96 -14.43 9.31
N TYR A 88 3.09 -13.74 9.51
CA TYR A 88 3.80 -12.92 8.52
C TYR A 88 2.98 -11.76 7.91
N ALA A 89 1.84 -11.41 8.53
CA ALA A 89 1.07 -10.22 8.16
C ALA A 89 1.89 -8.95 8.44
N PRO A 90 1.67 -7.87 7.67
CA PRO A 90 2.31 -6.59 7.96
C PRO A 90 1.86 -6.10 9.33
N ALA A 91 2.82 -5.78 10.20
CA ALA A 91 2.52 -5.15 11.46
C ALA A 91 2.15 -3.68 11.22
N ILE A 92 0.93 -3.32 11.62
CA ILE A 92 0.41 -1.95 11.60
C ILE A 92 0.39 -1.36 13.01
N TYR A 93 0.38 -2.21 14.04
CA TYR A 93 0.49 -1.82 15.44
C TYR A 93 1.65 -2.55 16.09
N HIS A 94 2.40 -1.85 16.95
CA HIS A 94 3.48 -2.43 17.74
C HIS A 94 3.19 -2.15 19.21
N ALA A 95 3.34 -3.17 20.07
CA ALA A 95 3.10 -3.03 21.50
C ALA A 95 4.16 -2.15 22.20
N GLY A 96 5.36 -2.08 21.62
CA GLY A 96 6.42 -1.16 21.99
C GLY A 96 6.90 -0.35 20.79
N GLU A 97 7.89 0.52 21.02
CA GLU A 97 8.48 1.35 19.97
C GLU A 97 8.97 0.48 18.79
N PRO A 98 8.49 0.74 17.56
CA PRO A 98 8.84 -0.07 16.40
C PRO A 98 10.35 -0.04 16.13
N MET A 99 10.98 -1.21 15.98
CA MET A 99 12.38 -1.31 15.52
C MET A 99 12.50 -1.23 14.00
N GLY A 100 11.37 -1.31 13.30
CA GLY A 100 11.21 -1.17 11.87
C GLY A 100 9.73 -1.14 11.54
N GLU A 101 9.39 -0.49 10.42
CA GLU A 101 7.99 -0.30 10.03
C GLU A 101 7.76 -0.62 8.56
N THR A 102 6.51 -0.94 8.23
CA THR A 102 6.07 -0.94 6.83
C THR A 102 5.92 0.49 6.30
N ALA A 103 5.71 0.65 5.00
CA ALA A 103 5.57 1.96 4.34
C ALA A 103 4.50 2.90 4.92
N ALA A 104 3.48 2.33 5.57
CA ALA A 104 2.36 3.07 6.13
C ALA A 104 2.62 3.55 7.58
N GLY A 105 3.69 3.06 8.21
CA GLY A 105 4.05 3.32 9.61
C GLY A 105 3.19 2.55 10.62
N SER A 106 3.42 2.83 11.90
CA SER A 106 2.75 2.14 13.00
C SER A 106 1.83 3.01 13.84
N PHE A 107 0.64 2.48 14.13
CA PHE A 107 -0.29 3.00 15.12
C PHE A 107 0.27 3.07 16.55
N TYR A 108 1.45 2.49 16.84
CA TYR A 108 2.17 2.80 18.08
C TYR A 108 2.28 4.32 18.30
N TRP A 109 2.59 5.10 17.26
CA TRP A 109 2.83 6.53 17.43
C TRP A 109 1.61 7.32 17.84
N VAL A 110 0.41 6.94 17.38
CA VAL A 110 -0.83 7.63 17.79
C VAL A 110 -1.20 7.33 19.25
N THR A 111 -0.75 6.21 19.81
CA THR A 111 -0.88 5.97 21.26
C THR A 111 -0.04 6.91 22.12
N GLN A 112 0.97 7.56 21.52
CA GLN A 112 1.86 8.48 22.22
C GLN A 112 1.34 9.93 22.14
N ASP A 113 0.74 10.30 21.00
CA ASP A 113 0.17 11.63 20.75
C ASP A 113 -0.82 11.55 19.58
N ASP A 114 -2.03 12.09 19.74
CA ASP A 114 -3.09 12.08 18.72
C ASP A 114 -2.65 12.73 17.40
N ARG A 115 -1.68 13.66 17.44
CA ARG A 115 -1.17 14.36 16.25
C ARG A 115 -0.29 13.49 15.35
N LYS A 116 0.02 12.26 15.75
CA LYS A 116 0.96 11.36 15.10
C LYS A 116 0.31 10.26 14.26
N GLY A 117 -1.02 10.21 14.16
CA GLY A 117 -1.70 9.18 13.39
C GLY A 117 -3.21 9.38 13.25
N HIS A 118 -3.82 8.44 12.54
CA HIS A 118 -5.27 8.28 12.56
C HIS A 118 -5.70 7.54 13.84
N ASN A 119 -6.59 8.13 14.64
CA ASN A 119 -7.18 7.49 15.83
C ASN A 119 -8.19 6.41 15.43
N VAL A 120 -7.72 5.21 15.10
CA VAL A 120 -8.56 4.10 14.61
C VAL A 120 -9.26 3.36 15.75
N VAL A 121 -10.53 3.02 15.54
CA VAL A 121 -11.31 2.17 16.46
C VAL A 121 -10.55 0.86 16.77
N GLY A 122 -10.35 0.59 18.06
CA GLY A 122 -9.63 -0.59 18.55
C GLY A 122 -8.14 -0.32 18.85
N VAL A 123 -7.58 0.80 18.39
CA VAL A 123 -6.21 1.22 18.72
C VAL A 123 -6.22 2.22 19.87
N VAL A 124 -6.92 3.34 19.70
CA VAL A 124 -7.04 4.44 20.67
C VAL A 124 -8.47 4.99 20.67
N ASP A 125 -8.81 5.79 21.67
CA ASP A 125 -10.06 6.55 21.69
C ASP A 125 -10.08 7.59 20.55
N ALA A 126 -11.29 8.04 20.18
CA ALA A 126 -11.44 9.05 19.14
C ALA A 126 -10.72 10.36 19.50
N ASP A 127 -10.14 11.01 18.49
CA ASP A 127 -9.50 12.31 18.62
C ASP A 127 -10.51 13.34 19.17
N GLN A 128 -10.13 14.01 20.26
CA GLN A 128 -10.98 14.98 20.96
C GLN A 128 -10.89 16.40 20.37
N ASP A 129 -9.83 16.69 19.62
CA ASP A 129 -9.57 17.97 18.99
C ASP A 129 -10.07 17.99 17.52
N ILE A 130 -10.00 16.84 16.83
CA ILE A 130 -10.38 16.68 15.42
C ILE A 130 -11.51 15.64 15.28
N SER A 131 -12.76 16.11 15.41
CA SER A 131 -13.95 15.24 15.28
C SER A 131 -14.41 14.97 13.84
N THR A 132 -13.79 15.64 12.87
CA THR A 132 -14.15 15.63 11.45
C THR A 132 -12.88 15.59 10.62
N ALA A 133 -12.84 14.76 9.59
CA ALA A 133 -11.72 14.72 8.67
C ALA A 133 -11.42 16.13 8.15
N PRO A 134 -10.20 16.68 8.40
CA PRO A 134 -9.88 18.02 7.96
C PRO A 134 -10.08 18.16 6.46
N GLY A 135 -10.73 19.24 6.05
CA GLY A 135 -10.99 19.51 4.63
C GLY A 135 -12.06 18.63 4.00
N GLY A 136 -12.87 17.92 4.79
CA GLY A 136 -14.02 17.18 4.29
C GLY A 136 -15.18 17.17 5.27
N MET A 137 -16.11 16.25 5.03
CA MET A 137 -17.36 16.12 5.80
C MET A 137 -17.48 14.78 6.52
N MET A 138 -16.46 13.93 6.46
CA MET A 138 -16.47 12.65 7.13
C MET A 138 -16.41 12.87 8.65
N MET A 139 -17.46 12.47 9.35
CA MET A 139 -17.61 12.59 10.79
C MET A 139 -17.34 11.25 11.47
N GLY A 140 -16.88 11.32 12.72
CA GLY A 140 -16.72 10.15 13.59
C GLY A 140 -15.38 9.45 13.45
N GLN A 141 -15.16 8.47 14.32
CA GLN A 141 -13.89 7.76 14.40
C GLN A 141 -13.67 6.89 13.16
N VAL A 142 -12.45 6.96 12.63
CA VAL A 142 -12.00 6.13 11.52
C VAL A 142 -11.91 4.66 11.96
N THR A 143 -12.28 3.76 11.06
CA THR A 143 -12.21 2.30 11.27
C THR A 143 -11.23 1.69 10.27
N CYS A 144 -10.96 0.39 10.37
CA CYS A 144 -10.11 -0.28 9.38
C CYS A 144 -10.88 -0.50 8.08
N ALA A 145 -12.00 -1.23 8.17
CA ALA A 145 -12.76 -1.74 7.02
C ALA A 145 -14.29 -1.69 7.22
N THR A 146 -14.80 -0.56 7.72
CA THR A 146 -16.25 -0.22 7.64
C THR A 146 -16.46 1.02 6.75
N ALA A 147 -17.67 1.60 6.72
CA ALA A 147 -17.98 2.79 5.92
C ALA A 147 -17.03 3.99 6.12
N THR A 148 -16.44 4.11 7.31
CA THR A 148 -15.49 5.16 7.67
C THR A 148 -14.02 4.77 7.45
N GLY A 149 -13.73 3.55 7.00
CA GLY A 149 -12.37 3.02 6.95
C GLY A 149 -11.69 3.11 5.60
N CYS A 150 -10.35 3.18 5.62
CA CYS A 150 -9.50 3.24 4.43
C CYS A 150 -9.49 1.93 3.62
N HIS A 151 -9.83 0.80 4.27
CA HIS A 151 -10.02 -0.51 3.62
C HIS A 151 -11.51 -0.87 3.53
N GLY A 152 -12.37 0.13 3.70
CA GLY A 152 -13.81 -0.03 3.82
C GLY A 152 -14.58 0.16 2.52
N ASP A 153 -15.89 0.06 2.64
CA ASP A 153 -16.84 0.45 1.60
C ASP A 153 -17.94 1.31 2.25
N PRO A 154 -18.22 2.52 1.74
CA PRO A 154 -19.26 3.42 2.27
C PRO A 154 -20.67 2.82 2.24
N GLN A 155 -20.90 1.78 1.43
CA GLN A 155 -22.14 1.02 1.38
C GLN A 155 -22.23 -0.05 2.47
N THR A 156 -21.14 -0.31 3.19
CA THR A 156 -21.15 -1.25 4.32
C THR A 156 -21.97 -0.67 5.45
N LEU A 157 -22.93 -1.44 5.96
CA LEU A 157 -23.77 -1.01 7.07
C LEU A 157 -22.89 -0.70 8.29
N PRO A 158 -23.16 0.38 9.05
CA PRO A 158 -22.35 0.78 10.20
C PRO A 158 -22.19 -0.31 11.29
N ASP A 159 -23.15 -1.23 11.39
CA ASP A 159 -23.20 -2.32 12.36
C ASP A 159 -22.63 -3.66 11.86
N ALA A 160 -22.16 -3.72 10.60
CA ALA A 160 -21.65 -4.96 10.00
C ALA A 160 -20.29 -5.41 10.60
N GLY A 161 -19.64 -4.57 11.39
CA GLY A 161 -18.36 -4.84 12.05
C GLY A 161 -17.13 -4.55 11.16
N ASN A 162 -15.97 -4.35 11.80
CA ASN A 162 -14.72 -3.84 11.21
C ASN A 162 -14.01 -4.79 10.22
N PHE A 163 -14.67 -5.87 9.82
CA PHE A 163 -14.19 -6.84 8.83
C PHE A 163 -15.12 -6.96 7.62
N ALA A 164 -16.33 -6.37 7.67
CA ALA A 164 -17.39 -6.64 6.71
C ALA A 164 -17.01 -6.29 5.27
N SER A 165 -16.36 -5.12 5.05
CA SER A 165 -16.02 -4.66 3.70
C SER A 165 -14.94 -5.53 3.02
N ILE A 166 -14.13 -6.25 3.80
CA ILE A 166 -13.03 -7.09 3.28
C ILE A 166 -13.30 -8.59 3.45
N SER A 167 -14.46 -8.97 4.00
CA SER A 167 -14.81 -10.37 4.21
C SER A 167 -14.84 -11.13 2.89
N GLY A 168 -14.09 -12.23 2.80
CA GLY A 168 -13.87 -13.02 1.58
C GLY A 168 -12.92 -12.36 0.57
N GLN A 169 -12.91 -11.02 0.50
CA GLN A 169 -12.05 -10.23 -0.38
C GLN A 169 -10.60 -10.18 0.11
N HIS A 170 -10.34 -10.46 1.38
CA HIS A 170 -9.00 -10.53 1.94
C HIS A 170 -8.10 -11.58 1.25
N HIS A 171 -8.71 -12.57 0.58
CA HIS A 171 -8.00 -13.61 -0.17
C HIS A 171 -7.93 -13.33 -1.68
N ALA A 172 -8.50 -12.22 -2.14
CA ALA A 172 -8.56 -11.92 -3.56
C ALA A 172 -7.15 -11.93 -4.17
N GLU A 173 -7.06 -12.53 -5.35
CA GLU A 173 -5.86 -12.44 -6.18
C GLU A 173 -5.81 -11.06 -6.83
N ARG A 174 -4.60 -10.62 -7.16
CA ARG A 174 -4.44 -9.39 -7.94
C ARG A 174 -4.96 -9.61 -9.36
N TYR A 175 -5.91 -8.76 -9.75
CA TYR A 175 -6.19 -8.31 -11.12
C TYR A 175 -6.55 -9.39 -12.15
N ASP A 176 -7.85 -9.54 -12.40
CA ASP A 176 -8.33 -9.89 -13.73
C ASP A 176 -8.72 -8.58 -14.44
N GLU A 177 -8.21 -8.35 -15.66
CA GLU A 177 -8.42 -7.11 -16.43
C GLU A 177 -9.87 -6.90 -16.92
N ASN A 178 -10.76 -7.86 -16.65
CA ASN A 178 -12.10 -8.00 -17.21
C ASN A 178 -13.23 -7.94 -16.15
N ASN A 179 -12.95 -7.83 -14.84
CA ASN A 179 -13.97 -7.92 -13.79
C ASN A 179 -13.77 -6.96 -12.59
N ARG A 180 -13.47 -5.71 -12.92
CA ARG A 180 -13.10 -4.59 -12.03
C ARG A 180 -14.21 -4.10 -11.07
N VAL A 181 -14.57 -4.81 -9.99
CA VAL A 181 -15.61 -4.26 -9.07
C VAL A 181 -15.48 -4.66 -7.58
N LYS A 182 -14.29 -4.95 -7.04
CA LYS A 182 -14.18 -5.40 -5.62
C LYS A 182 -13.01 -4.76 -4.89
N THR A 183 -13.25 -4.30 -3.64
CA THR A 183 -12.22 -3.83 -2.68
C THR A 183 -11.03 -4.80 -2.60
N GLY A 184 -11.24 -6.11 -2.76
CA GLY A 184 -10.17 -7.12 -2.73
C GLY A 184 -9.10 -6.97 -3.82
N GLU A 185 -9.41 -6.35 -4.95
CA GLU A 185 -8.50 -6.22 -6.10
C GLU A 185 -7.75 -4.88 -6.12
N SER A 186 -8.17 -3.92 -5.29
CA SER A 186 -7.47 -2.65 -5.11
C SER A 186 -6.13 -2.86 -4.40
N MET A 187 -5.15 -1.99 -4.68
CA MET A 187 -3.88 -1.95 -3.97
C MET A 187 -4.11 -1.99 -2.46
N ARG A 188 -3.63 -3.05 -1.79
CA ARG A 188 -3.77 -3.24 -0.34
C ARG A 188 -5.23 -3.25 0.16
N MET A 189 -6.15 -3.68 -0.70
CA MET A 189 -7.59 -3.68 -0.45
C MET A 189 -8.10 -2.32 0.04
N LEU A 190 -7.56 -1.24 -0.52
CA LEU A 190 -8.01 0.10 -0.22
C LEU A 190 -9.41 0.32 -0.77
N ARG A 191 -10.16 1.20 -0.11
CA ARG A 191 -11.46 1.66 -0.57
C ARG A 191 -11.36 2.24 -1.97
N GLY A 192 -12.30 1.85 -2.83
CA GLY A 192 -12.35 2.28 -4.23
C GLY A 192 -11.49 1.38 -5.13
N GLU A 193 -10.90 1.97 -6.16
CA GLU A 193 -10.20 1.25 -7.23
C GLU A 193 -8.74 1.69 -7.33
N VAL A 194 -8.08 1.87 -6.18
CA VAL A 194 -6.68 2.34 -6.14
C VAL A 194 -5.76 1.35 -6.82
N ASP A 195 -4.98 1.83 -7.77
CA ASP A 195 -3.95 1.05 -8.44
C ASP A 195 -2.57 1.25 -7.84
N GLY A 196 -1.77 0.20 -7.96
CA GLY A 196 -0.36 0.24 -7.66
C GLY A 196 0.25 -1.13 -7.57
N TYR A 197 1.55 -1.15 -7.33
CA TYR A 197 2.32 -2.35 -7.07
C TYR A 197 2.79 -2.34 -5.63
N ARG A 198 2.67 -3.48 -4.98
CA ARG A 198 3.18 -3.67 -3.63
C ARG A 198 4.67 -4.03 -3.71
N GLY A 199 5.49 -3.38 -2.88
CA GLY A 199 6.87 -3.76 -2.66
C GLY A 199 7.03 -5.01 -1.80
N MET A 200 8.24 -5.57 -1.76
CA MET A 200 8.56 -6.72 -0.95
C MET A 200 8.28 -6.42 0.53
N MET A 201 7.61 -7.35 1.22
CA MET A 201 7.29 -7.22 2.65
C MET A 201 6.64 -5.88 3.02
N TRP A 202 5.85 -5.26 2.14
CA TRP A 202 5.24 -3.94 2.37
C TRP A 202 6.26 -2.82 2.69
N GLU A 203 7.50 -2.96 2.21
CA GLU A 203 8.67 -2.12 2.54
C GLU A 203 9.17 -2.22 3.99
N ALA A 204 8.83 -3.29 4.71
CA ALA A 204 9.49 -3.62 5.98
C ALA A 204 11.02 -3.71 5.86
N VAL A 205 11.51 -4.07 4.67
CA VAL A 205 12.91 -4.00 4.29
C VAL A 205 12.99 -3.16 3.01
N PRO A 206 13.32 -1.86 3.11
CA PRO A 206 13.37 -0.97 1.96
C PRO A 206 14.38 -1.46 0.92
N GLN A 207 13.90 -1.79 -0.28
CA GLN A 207 14.71 -2.18 -1.43
C GLN A 207 14.20 -1.46 -2.67
N VAL A 208 15.05 -0.66 -3.32
CA VAL A 208 14.65 0.20 -4.45
C VAL A 208 14.11 -0.63 -5.62
N GLU A 209 14.63 -1.85 -5.78
CA GLU A 209 14.23 -2.82 -6.80
C GLU A 209 12.84 -3.41 -6.52
N ASN A 210 12.41 -3.43 -5.25
CA ASN A 210 11.14 -4.03 -4.82
C ASN A 210 10.38 -3.12 -3.84
N ARG A 211 10.07 -1.91 -4.30
CA ARG A 211 9.35 -0.88 -3.56
C ARG A 211 7.87 -0.82 -3.94
N ASN A 212 7.08 -0.17 -3.11
CA ASN A 212 5.71 0.19 -3.47
C ASN A 212 5.75 1.19 -4.62
N VAL A 213 4.79 1.04 -5.53
CA VAL A 213 4.49 2.03 -6.56
C VAL A 213 3.02 2.38 -6.44
N TYR A 214 2.73 3.66 -6.32
CA TYR A 214 1.37 4.18 -6.23
C TYR A 214 0.98 4.77 -7.58
N TYR A 215 -0.20 4.42 -8.10
CA TYR A 215 -0.69 5.09 -9.29
C TYR A 215 -1.07 6.53 -8.96
N ALA A 216 -0.60 7.45 -9.80
CA ALA A 216 -0.86 8.87 -9.68
C ALA A 216 -0.81 9.48 -11.09
N VAL A 217 -1.65 10.47 -11.36
CA VAL A 217 -1.67 11.15 -12.67
C VAL A 217 -1.48 12.63 -12.48
N HIS A 218 -0.90 13.29 -13.48
CA HIS A 218 -0.92 14.75 -13.50
C HIS A 218 -2.36 15.23 -13.63
N ARG A 219 -2.75 16.20 -12.81
CA ARG A 219 -3.99 16.95 -13.00
C ARG A 219 -3.72 18.21 -13.78
N GLU A 220 -4.56 18.48 -14.77
CA GLU A 220 -4.51 19.72 -15.56
C GLU A 220 -5.29 20.83 -14.85
N SER A 221 -6.36 20.45 -14.13
CA SER A 221 -7.21 21.34 -13.37
C SER A 221 -7.31 20.92 -11.90
N ALA A 222 -7.48 21.88 -11.00
CA ALA A 222 -7.66 21.59 -9.57
C ALA A 222 -8.93 20.77 -9.30
N GLY A 223 -9.90 20.78 -10.21
CA GLY A 223 -11.12 19.98 -10.11
C GLY A 223 -10.96 18.53 -10.62
N ASP A 224 -9.85 18.22 -11.28
CA ASP A 224 -9.65 16.88 -11.85
C ASP A 224 -9.49 15.85 -10.72
N SER A 225 -10.08 14.68 -10.94
CA SER A 225 -10.00 13.54 -10.02
C SER A 225 -9.97 12.26 -10.83
N THR A 226 -9.09 11.33 -10.45
CA THR A 226 -9.04 9.99 -11.02
C THR A 226 -9.21 8.99 -9.90
N GLU A 227 -10.30 8.21 -9.92
CA GLU A 227 -10.66 7.29 -8.83
C GLU A 227 -9.60 6.23 -8.51
N ARG A 228 -8.70 6.00 -9.46
CA ARG A 228 -7.62 5.01 -9.38
C ARG A 228 -6.37 5.50 -8.65
N THR A 229 -6.22 6.81 -8.39
CA THR A 229 -4.99 7.33 -7.76
C THR A 229 -5.02 7.23 -6.25
N ILE A 230 -3.84 7.10 -5.65
CA ILE A 230 -3.72 7.08 -4.18
C ILE A 230 -4.16 8.42 -3.55
N SER A 231 -3.87 9.55 -4.20
CA SER A 231 -4.25 10.88 -3.70
C SER A 231 -5.77 11.06 -3.72
N ASN A 232 -6.45 10.55 -4.76
CA ASN A 232 -7.90 10.59 -4.82
C ASN A 232 -8.55 9.73 -3.72
N MET A 233 -7.95 8.60 -3.36
CA MET A 233 -8.43 7.81 -2.22
C MET A 233 -8.40 8.64 -0.92
N CYS A 234 -7.30 9.33 -0.64
CA CYS A 234 -7.22 10.26 0.51
C CYS A 234 -8.27 11.38 0.40
N ALA A 235 -8.49 11.91 -0.80
CA ALA A 235 -9.46 12.97 -1.08
C ALA A 235 -10.92 12.56 -0.82
N THR A 236 -11.24 11.26 -0.77
CA THR A 236 -12.59 10.79 -0.45
C THR A 236 -13.06 11.28 0.94
N CYS A 237 -12.12 11.53 1.85
CA CYS A 237 -12.39 12.11 3.16
C CYS A 237 -11.77 13.51 3.33
N HIS A 238 -10.68 13.83 2.62
CA HIS A 238 -9.93 15.10 2.75
C HIS A 238 -10.00 15.97 1.48
N GLY A 239 -11.20 16.17 0.93
CA GLY A 239 -11.42 16.78 -0.38
C GLY A 239 -10.75 18.16 -0.60
N ASP A 240 -10.82 19.07 0.38
CA ASP A 240 -10.24 20.42 0.30
C ASP A 240 -8.70 20.42 0.26
N PHE A 241 -8.06 19.31 0.63
CA PHE A 241 -6.61 19.13 0.51
C PHE A 241 -6.19 18.55 -0.83
N HIS A 242 -7.16 18.14 -1.66
CA HIS A 242 -6.89 17.59 -2.97
C HIS A 242 -7.46 18.45 -4.09
N SER A 243 -8.67 19.00 -3.98
CA SER A 243 -9.41 19.49 -5.14
C SER A 243 -9.94 20.93 -5.00
N GLY A 244 -10.16 21.56 -6.15
CA GLY A 244 -10.90 22.81 -6.31
C GLY A 244 -10.17 24.08 -5.86
N ASP A 245 -10.97 25.08 -5.50
CA ASP A 245 -10.55 26.42 -5.10
C ASP A 245 -9.73 26.43 -3.79
N LYS A 246 -9.70 25.33 -3.04
CA LYS A 246 -8.91 25.17 -1.81
C LYS A 246 -7.44 24.85 -2.06
N ILE A 247 -7.10 24.51 -3.31
CA ILE A 247 -5.75 24.23 -3.75
C ILE A 247 -5.17 25.42 -4.49
N THR A 248 -5.93 25.95 -5.45
CA THR A 248 -5.52 27.07 -6.31
C THR A 248 -6.75 27.63 -7.03
N GLU A 249 -6.74 28.93 -7.31
CA GLU A 249 -7.86 29.62 -7.95
C GLU A 249 -7.85 29.46 -9.48
N ASN A 250 -6.72 29.06 -10.10
CA ASN A 250 -6.54 29.05 -11.56
C ASN A 250 -5.69 27.88 -12.07
N GLY A 251 -6.32 26.72 -12.29
CA GLY A 251 -5.66 25.53 -12.85
C GLY A 251 -4.54 24.99 -11.94
N MET A 252 -3.83 23.94 -12.35
CA MET A 252 -2.75 23.36 -11.52
C MET A 252 -1.45 24.16 -11.60
N SER A 253 -1.50 25.45 -11.24
CA SER A 253 -0.38 26.38 -11.32
C SER A 253 -0.24 27.29 -10.08
N SER A 254 0.96 27.84 -9.91
CA SER A 254 1.28 28.81 -8.86
C SER A 254 0.57 30.16 -9.11
N PRO A 255 0.17 30.89 -8.05
CA PRO A 255 0.35 30.58 -6.63
C PRO A 255 -0.66 29.57 -6.10
N TRP A 256 -0.18 28.67 -5.24
CA TRP A 256 -0.99 27.67 -4.58
C TRP A 256 -1.37 28.11 -3.18
N LEU A 257 -2.60 27.80 -2.75
CA LEU A 257 -3.04 27.93 -1.36
C LEU A 257 -2.53 26.77 -0.50
N ARG A 258 -2.30 25.61 -1.11
CA ARG A 258 -1.79 24.38 -0.47
C ARG A 258 -0.79 23.69 -1.38
N HIS A 259 0.11 22.88 -0.82
CA HIS A 259 1.05 22.13 -1.63
C HIS A 259 0.29 21.23 -2.62
N PRO A 260 0.63 21.25 -3.93
CA PRO A 260 -0.06 20.43 -4.90
C PRO A 260 0.17 18.94 -4.66
N THR A 261 -0.86 18.15 -4.91
CA THR A 261 -0.81 16.70 -5.11
C THR A 261 -1.26 16.38 -6.53
N ASP A 262 -0.85 15.23 -7.04
CA ASP A 262 -1.10 14.80 -8.42
C ASP A 262 -0.48 15.79 -9.43
N LEU A 263 0.75 16.22 -9.14
CA LEU A 263 1.58 17.08 -9.98
C LEU A 263 2.78 16.29 -10.52
N ASP A 264 2.86 16.16 -11.84
CA ASP A 264 3.98 15.48 -12.52
C ASP A 264 5.20 16.40 -12.52
N MET A 265 6.26 15.96 -11.84
CA MET A 265 7.51 16.71 -11.72
C MET A 265 8.38 16.59 -12.97
N ALA A 266 8.21 15.54 -13.78
CA ALA A 266 9.02 15.30 -14.97
C ALA A 266 8.88 16.42 -16.00
N GLN A 267 7.78 17.18 -15.98
CA GLN A 267 7.50 18.27 -16.91
C GLN A 267 7.82 19.67 -16.36
N LEU A 268 8.23 19.77 -15.09
CA LEU A 268 8.48 21.07 -14.45
C LEU A 268 9.89 21.62 -14.73
N GLY A 269 10.82 20.78 -15.18
CA GLY A 269 12.21 21.13 -15.42
C GLY A 269 13.03 21.38 -14.14
N GLY A 270 14.32 21.62 -14.31
CA GLY A 270 15.22 22.02 -13.22
C GLY A 270 15.41 20.93 -12.15
N GLU A 271 15.28 21.31 -10.87
CA GLU A 271 15.44 20.39 -9.74
C GLU A 271 14.35 19.30 -9.68
N TYR A 272 13.17 19.57 -10.25
CA TYR A 272 12.01 18.68 -10.17
C TYR A 272 12.07 17.54 -11.19
N GLU A 273 12.52 17.83 -12.42
CA GLU A 273 12.65 16.84 -13.50
C GLU A 273 13.70 15.77 -13.16
N ASN A 274 14.73 16.13 -12.39
CA ASN A 274 15.83 15.25 -12.03
C ASN A 274 15.63 14.57 -10.67
N TYR A 275 14.39 14.47 -10.20
CA TYR A 275 14.09 13.88 -8.90
C TYR A 275 14.50 12.39 -8.83
N GLU A 276 15.30 12.04 -7.84
CA GLU A 276 15.64 10.65 -7.54
C GLU A 276 14.76 10.11 -6.40
N PHE A 277 14.18 8.93 -6.60
CA PHE A 277 13.31 8.31 -5.61
C PHE A 277 14.03 8.08 -4.27
N THR A 278 13.35 8.43 -3.17
CA THR A 278 13.76 8.07 -1.81
C THR A 278 12.59 7.47 -1.03
N PHE A 279 12.87 6.66 -0.01
CA PHE A 279 11.83 6.14 0.90
C PHE A 279 11.31 7.20 1.89
N GLU A 280 12.09 8.25 2.15
CA GLU A 280 11.69 9.39 2.99
C GLU A 280 10.71 10.31 2.24
N ALA A 281 10.87 10.48 0.93
CA ALA A 281 9.99 11.27 0.06
C ALA A 281 9.56 10.48 -1.20
N PRO A 282 8.73 9.42 -1.07
CA PRO A 282 8.37 8.61 -2.22
C PRO A 282 7.48 9.40 -3.20
N VAL A 283 7.49 9.02 -4.48
CA VAL A 283 6.62 9.61 -5.52
C VAL A 283 5.76 8.52 -6.16
N GLY A 284 4.59 8.93 -6.65
CA GLY A 284 3.74 8.08 -7.48
C GLY A 284 4.26 7.97 -8.90
N SER A 285 3.65 7.08 -9.68
CA SER A 285 3.93 6.89 -11.10
C SER A 285 2.65 7.02 -11.92
N SER A 286 2.77 7.71 -13.05
CA SER A 286 1.72 7.77 -14.09
C SER A 286 1.69 6.55 -15.02
N GLN A 287 2.65 5.63 -14.87
CA GLN A 287 2.80 4.45 -15.71
C GLN A 287 2.47 3.18 -14.92
N MET A 288 1.53 2.37 -15.42
CA MET A 288 1.08 1.13 -14.76
C MET A 288 1.13 -0.11 -15.68
N ASP A 289 1.88 -0.05 -16.79
CA ASP A 289 1.96 -1.15 -17.76
C ASP A 289 2.59 -2.42 -17.17
N SER A 290 3.62 -2.25 -16.34
CA SER A 290 4.26 -3.34 -15.60
C SER A 290 4.98 -2.78 -14.39
N TYR A 291 5.29 -3.63 -13.41
CA TYR A 291 6.06 -3.21 -12.24
C TYR A 291 7.42 -2.57 -12.62
N ALA A 292 8.10 -3.14 -13.61
CA ALA A 292 9.41 -2.65 -14.05
C ALA A 292 9.35 -1.25 -14.65
N VAL A 293 8.27 -0.92 -15.37
CA VAL A 293 8.02 0.41 -15.92
C VAL A 293 7.54 1.36 -14.82
N ALA A 294 6.58 0.92 -14.01
CA ALA A 294 5.95 1.72 -12.96
C ALA A 294 6.97 2.19 -11.90
N LYS A 295 7.93 1.33 -11.53
CA LYS A 295 9.00 1.70 -10.58
C LYS A 295 10.08 2.59 -11.20
N ASP A 296 10.08 2.86 -12.50
CA ASP A 296 10.99 3.85 -13.08
C ASP A 296 10.28 5.21 -13.12
N THR A 297 10.50 5.99 -12.07
CA THR A 297 9.85 7.30 -11.89
C THR A 297 10.64 8.44 -12.54
N SER A 298 11.75 8.17 -13.22
CA SER A 298 12.60 9.21 -13.84
C SER A 298 11.85 10.14 -14.81
N GLN A 299 10.79 9.65 -15.45
CA GLN A 299 9.94 10.42 -16.36
C GLN A 299 8.45 10.34 -15.99
N SER A 300 8.13 9.87 -14.78
CA SER A 300 6.76 9.65 -14.34
C SER A 300 6.54 9.99 -12.86
N ALA A 301 7.49 10.69 -12.24
CA ALA A 301 7.43 11.08 -10.83
C ALA A 301 6.29 12.08 -10.58
N VAL A 302 5.22 11.60 -9.95
CA VAL A 302 4.08 12.43 -9.56
C VAL A 302 4.07 12.61 -8.05
N VAL A 303 3.98 13.85 -7.57
CA VAL A 303 3.82 14.16 -6.14
C VAL A 303 2.47 13.64 -5.66
N THR A 304 2.43 12.91 -4.54
CA THR A 304 1.20 12.39 -3.94
C THR A 304 1.06 12.85 -2.49
N CYS A 305 -0.11 12.63 -1.87
CA CYS A 305 -0.26 12.84 -0.43
C CYS A 305 0.78 12.02 0.37
N LEU A 306 1.08 10.81 -0.09
CA LEU A 306 2.04 9.92 0.56
C LEU A 306 3.50 10.32 0.33
N SER A 307 3.80 11.34 -0.47
CA SER A 307 5.16 11.85 -0.62
C SER A 307 5.67 12.49 0.67
N CYS A 308 4.79 13.05 1.49
CA CYS A 308 5.14 13.64 2.77
C CYS A 308 4.54 12.89 3.96
N HIS A 309 3.38 12.24 3.78
CA HIS A 309 2.66 11.60 4.88
C HIS A 309 2.78 10.08 4.87
N ARG A 310 2.75 9.49 6.06
CA ARG A 310 2.46 8.06 6.28
C ARG A 310 0.96 7.86 6.45
N ALA A 311 0.42 6.77 5.92
CA ALA A 311 -1.03 6.56 5.88
C ALA A 311 -1.65 6.20 7.23
N HIS A 312 -0.95 5.42 8.07
CA HIS A 312 -1.45 5.03 9.39
C HIS A 312 -1.03 6.03 10.46
N ALA A 313 0.29 6.15 10.67
CA ALA A 313 0.89 6.97 11.70
C ALA A 313 2.41 7.06 11.49
N SER A 314 3.07 8.00 12.17
CA SER A 314 4.53 8.14 12.16
C SER A 314 5.02 8.76 13.47
N GLU A 315 6.32 8.70 13.72
CA GLU A 315 6.92 9.34 14.88
C GLU A 315 6.80 10.88 14.89
N TYR A 316 6.45 11.47 13.76
CA TYR A 316 6.42 12.92 13.53
C TYR A 316 5.00 13.47 13.52
N ASP A 317 4.84 14.71 14.02
CA ASP A 317 3.56 15.42 14.03
C ASP A 317 2.97 15.53 12.61
N SER A 318 1.64 15.54 12.52
CA SER A 318 0.89 15.54 11.25
C SER A 318 1.21 14.34 10.36
N MET A 319 1.63 13.23 10.96
CA MET A 319 1.89 11.96 10.27
C MET A 319 2.95 12.07 9.18
N LEU A 320 3.90 13.00 9.33
CA LEU A 320 4.94 13.23 8.34
C LEU A 320 5.94 12.07 8.29
N ARG A 321 6.63 11.89 7.17
CA ARG A 321 7.72 10.91 7.02
C ARG A 321 9.03 11.34 7.67
N PHE A 322 9.12 12.62 8.04
CA PHE A 322 10.34 13.29 8.49
C PHE A 322 9.99 14.38 9.51
N ASP A 323 10.98 14.77 10.34
CA ASP A 323 10.84 15.89 11.27
C ASP A 323 10.86 17.22 10.51
N TYR A 324 9.70 17.84 10.36
CA TYR A 324 9.59 19.15 9.72
C TYR A 324 10.07 20.30 10.60
N SER A 325 10.08 20.14 11.93
CA SER A 325 10.38 21.24 12.86
C SER A 325 11.83 21.74 12.77
N GLY A 326 12.74 20.86 12.34
CA GLY A 326 14.15 21.18 12.10
C GLY A 326 14.46 21.67 10.68
N ILE A 327 13.53 21.54 9.73
CA ILE A 327 13.79 21.88 8.32
C ILE A 327 13.60 23.38 8.11
N LYS A 328 14.68 24.04 7.68
CA LYS A 328 14.70 25.46 7.37
C LYS A 328 15.28 25.68 5.99
N ALA A 329 14.69 26.62 5.26
CA ALA A 329 15.17 26.95 3.92
C ALA A 329 16.56 27.61 3.98
N HIS A 330 17.45 27.18 3.09
CA HIS A 330 18.81 27.71 2.92
C HIS A 330 19.74 27.50 4.13
N GLU A 331 19.52 26.46 4.93
CA GLU A 331 20.31 26.17 6.14
C GLU A 331 20.97 24.77 6.15
N GLY A 332 20.72 23.91 5.15
CA GLY A 332 21.19 22.53 5.08
C GLY A 332 22.03 22.22 3.83
N ALA A 333 22.94 21.25 3.95
CA ALA A 333 23.74 20.73 2.83
C ALA A 333 23.28 19.35 2.35
N GLU A 334 22.49 18.63 3.15
CA GLU A 334 21.98 17.29 2.86
C GLU A 334 20.46 17.34 2.65
N ALA A 335 19.98 16.63 1.63
CA ALA A 335 18.55 16.57 1.34
C ALA A 335 17.81 15.74 2.40
N THR A 336 16.83 16.35 3.06
CA THR A 336 15.90 15.73 4.00
C THR A 336 14.48 16.30 3.83
N GLY A 337 13.49 15.44 3.99
CA GLY A 337 12.08 15.80 3.89
C GLY A 337 11.72 16.57 2.62
N CYS A 338 11.14 17.77 2.76
CA CYS A 338 10.71 18.56 1.59
C CYS A 338 11.88 19.03 0.69
N THR A 339 13.11 19.05 1.21
CA THR A 339 14.29 19.46 0.42
C THR A 339 14.74 18.40 -0.59
N HIS A 340 14.18 17.18 -0.54
CA HIS A 340 14.33 16.18 -1.60
C HIS A 340 13.79 16.68 -2.96
N CYS A 341 12.69 17.45 -2.95
CA CYS A 341 12.15 18.08 -4.18
C CYS A 341 12.52 19.56 -4.31
N HIS A 342 12.98 20.20 -3.24
CA HIS A 342 13.35 21.61 -3.20
C HIS A 342 14.83 21.81 -2.89
N THR A 343 15.70 21.10 -3.62
CA THR A 343 17.16 21.06 -3.40
C THR A 343 17.83 22.43 -3.52
N SER A 344 17.30 23.36 -4.31
CA SER A 344 17.78 24.75 -4.40
C SER A 344 17.43 25.60 -3.17
N LYS A 345 16.58 25.08 -2.29
CA LYS A 345 16.13 25.71 -1.04
C LYS A 345 16.66 24.98 0.19
N SER A 346 17.50 23.94 0.03
CA SER A 346 18.14 23.25 1.16
C SER A 346 19.03 24.19 1.95
#